data_AF-A0A3D9IZF5-F1
#
_entry.id   AF-A0A3D9IZF5-F1
#
_cell.length_a   1.000
_cell.length_b   1.000
_cell.length_c   1.000
_cell.angle_alpha   90.00
_cell.angle_beta   90.00
_cell.angle_gamma   90.00
#
_symmetry.space_group_name_H-M   'P 1'
#
loop_
_entity.id
_entity.type
_entity.pdbx_description
1 polymer ?
#
loop_
_entity_poly.entity_id
_entity_poly.type
_entity_poly.pdbx_seq_one_letter_code
_entity_poly.pdbx_strand_id
1 'polypeptide(L)'
;MKRPLDFKLYVITGENYHPGRGMLEVMEAALRGGADIVQLRDKMSPKRELIEKAKRLKELTAKYGVPLIVNDHPDVALAADADGVHLGQDDLSIEAARELLGSCRIIGISTHRIEQARAAERAGADYIGVGPVYPTGTKPGRQAVTTSYVAQAAAEIGIPFVAIGGITETNAEEVLRAGARRLCAVSAIVGHDNPESVCRNLLGKINAWRLGEQAALAESVSLSVPVSLSAPMPAPGDVREIDVVVNGRSERTQAATLLELAAEYKLEGRSVIAELDGAVVPRQLWGETPLQGGGSVEFVHFVGGG
;
A
#
# COMPACT_ATOMS: atom_id res chain seq x y z
N MET A 1 23.70 16.58 -3.19
CA MET A 1 22.28 16.56 -2.77
C MET A 1 21.66 15.30 -3.36
N LYS A 2 21.05 14.43 -2.56
CA LYS A 2 20.35 13.24 -3.10
C LYS A 2 19.17 13.71 -3.97
N ARG A 3 19.02 13.13 -5.16
CA ARG A 3 17.85 13.41 -6.01
C ARG A 3 16.62 12.76 -5.34
N PRO A 4 15.47 13.44 -5.25
CA PRO A 4 14.26 12.83 -4.71
C PRO A 4 13.91 11.56 -5.51
N LEU A 5 13.56 10.49 -4.80
CA LEU A 5 13.11 9.24 -5.42
C LEU A 5 11.69 9.45 -5.97
N ASP A 6 11.57 9.77 -7.25
CA ASP A 6 10.29 9.91 -7.94
C ASP A 6 9.97 8.61 -8.69
N PHE A 7 8.97 7.89 -8.18
CA PHE A 7 8.49 6.63 -8.70
C PHE A 7 7.00 6.48 -8.38
N LYS A 8 6.28 5.65 -9.12
CA LYS A 8 4.84 5.42 -8.98
C LYS A 8 4.54 3.95 -8.75
N LEU A 9 5.12 3.07 -9.55
CA LEU A 9 4.85 1.64 -9.51
C LEU A 9 6.09 0.85 -9.08
N TYR A 10 5.95 0.14 -7.96
CA TYR A 10 6.99 -0.72 -7.39
C TYR A 10 6.60 -2.19 -7.63
N VAL A 11 7.47 -2.98 -8.26
CA VAL A 11 7.26 -4.42 -8.47
C VAL A 11 8.29 -5.25 -7.71
N ILE A 12 7.83 -6.30 -7.03
CA ILE A 12 8.70 -7.26 -6.32
C ILE A 12 8.65 -8.61 -7.04
N THR A 13 9.80 -9.29 -7.14
CA THR A 13 9.88 -10.65 -7.66
C THR A 13 9.08 -11.63 -6.78
N GLY A 14 8.63 -12.72 -7.39
CA GLY A 14 7.94 -13.78 -6.66
C GLY A 14 7.82 -15.04 -7.51
N GLU A 15 8.91 -15.78 -7.65
CA GLU A 15 9.02 -16.95 -8.54
C GLU A 15 7.95 -18.02 -8.29
N ASN A 16 7.50 -18.16 -7.04
CA ASN A 16 6.44 -19.09 -6.65
C ASN A 16 5.07 -18.78 -7.29
N TYR A 17 4.85 -17.57 -7.80
CA TYR A 17 3.58 -17.16 -8.41
C TYR A 17 3.52 -17.40 -9.91
N HIS A 18 4.62 -17.80 -10.56
CA HIS A 18 4.67 -18.01 -11.99
C HIS A 18 5.47 -19.25 -12.38
N PRO A 19 5.06 -20.43 -11.90
CA PRO A 19 5.75 -21.68 -12.19
C PRO A 19 5.87 -21.90 -13.70
N GLY A 20 7.07 -22.25 -14.16
CA GLY A 20 7.34 -22.51 -15.57
C GLY A 20 7.72 -21.28 -16.41
N ARG A 21 7.62 -20.05 -15.88
CA ARG A 21 8.13 -18.84 -16.54
C ARG A 21 9.41 -18.34 -15.89
N GLY A 22 10.34 -17.83 -16.69
CA GLY A 22 11.62 -17.31 -16.18
C GLY A 22 11.43 -15.99 -15.42
N MET A 23 12.12 -15.80 -14.29
CA MET A 23 12.06 -14.55 -13.52
C MET A 23 12.38 -13.32 -14.39
N LEU A 24 13.42 -13.39 -15.22
CA LEU A 24 13.82 -12.25 -16.08
C LEU A 24 12.76 -11.91 -17.11
N GLU A 25 12.08 -12.91 -17.69
CA GLU A 25 10.98 -12.72 -18.65
C GLU A 25 9.81 -11.98 -18.00
N VAL A 26 9.40 -12.42 -16.81
CA VAL A 26 8.30 -11.82 -16.05
C VAL A 26 8.64 -10.39 -15.61
N MET A 27 9.87 -10.17 -15.13
CA MET A 27 10.30 -8.84 -14.72
C MET A 27 10.51 -7.90 -15.91
N GLU A 28 10.94 -8.41 -17.06
CA GLU A 28 11.02 -7.60 -18.29
C GLU A 28 9.63 -7.18 -18.77
N ALA A 29 8.63 -8.06 -18.72
CA ALA A 29 7.24 -7.70 -18.99
C ALA A 29 6.74 -6.60 -18.03
N ALA A 30 7.06 -6.71 -16.73
CA ALA A 30 6.71 -5.68 -15.75
C ALA A 30 7.39 -4.33 -16.05
N LEU A 31 8.68 -4.34 -16.46
CA LEU A 31 9.43 -3.14 -16.87
C LEU A 31 8.83 -2.48 -18.12
N ARG A 32 8.49 -3.26 -19.16
CA ARG A 32 7.77 -2.74 -20.34
C ARG A 32 6.41 -2.14 -19.99
N GLY A 33 5.80 -2.62 -18.92
CA GLY A 33 4.53 -2.11 -18.40
C GLY A 33 4.65 -0.81 -17.59
N GLY A 34 5.88 -0.34 -17.32
CA GLY A 34 6.13 0.91 -16.60
C GLY A 34 6.43 0.74 -15.11
N ALA A 35 7.01 -0.39 -14.69
CA ALA A 35 7.57 -0.51 -13.34
C ALA A 35 8.71 0.50 -13.15
N ASP A 36 8.62 1.35 -12.13
CA ASP A 36 9.61 2.38 -11.81
C ASP A 36 10.68 1.88 -10.81
N ILE A 37 10.38 0.81 -10.06
CA ILE A 37 11.33 0.12 -9.17
C ILE A 37 11.10 -1.39 -9.28
N VAL A 38 12.20 -2.15 -9.31
CA VAL A 38 12.17 -3.61 -9.16
C VAL A 38 12.87 -4.01 -7.88
N GLN A 39 12.27 -4.91 -7.10
CA GLN A 39 12.92 -5.54 -5.94
C GLN A 39 13.09 -7.03 -6.11
N LEU A 40 14.33 -7.48 -5.94
CA LEU A 40 14.62 -8.89 -5.77
C LEU A 40 14.32 -9.31 -4.34
N ARG A 41 13.29 -10.13 -4.19
CA ARG A 41 12.93 -10.81 -2.95
C ARG A 41 12.96 -12.31 -3.16
N ASP A 42 13.93 -12.94 -2.52
CA ASP A 42 14.09 -14.39 -2.48
C ASP A 42 14.65 -14.78 -1.11
N LYS A 43 13.82 -15.48 -0.34
CA LYS A 43 14.11 -15.89 1.04
C LYS A 43 14.67 -17.32 1.14
N MET A 44 14.73 -18.03 0.01
CA MET A 44 14.97 -19.48 -0.01
C MET A 44 16.31 -19.82 -0.67
N SER A 45 16.70 -19.12 -1.73
CA SER A 45 17.91 -19.48 -2.46
C SER A 45 19.19 -19.24 -1.63
N PRO A 46 20.21 -20.09 -1.78
CA PRO A 46 21.52 -19.86 -1.17
C PRO A 46 22.13 -18.54 -1.62
N LYS A 47 22.95 -17.93 -0.75
CA LYS A 47 23.55 -16.61 -0.97
C LYS A 47 24.21 -16.42 -2.33
N ARG A 48 24.95 -17.44 -2.80
CA ARG A 48 25.61 -17.42 -4.12
C ARG A 48 24.61 -17.28 -5.25
N GLU A 49 23.52 -18.05 -5.21
CA GLU A 49 22.48 -17.99 -6.23
C GLU A 49 21.72 -16.66 -6.16
N LEU A 50 21.45 -16.15 -4.96
CA LEU A 50 20.82 -14.85 -4.75
C LEU A 50 21.64 -13.71 -5.38
N ILE A 51 22.98 -13.73 -5.23
CA ILE A 51 23.87 -12.76 -5.87
C ILE A 51 23.80 -12.86 -7.40
N GLU A 52 23.80 -14.08 -7.96
CA GLU A 52 23.71 -14.26 -9.42
C GLU A 52 22.35 -13.81 -9.98
N LYS A 53 21.25 -14.06 -9.25
CA LYS A 53 19.92 -13.50 -9.56
C LYS A 53 19.95 -11.96 -9.54
N ALA A 54 20.56 -11.37 -8.50
CA ALA A 54 20.66 -9.93 -8.36
C ALA A 54 21.44 -9.29 -9.51
N LYS A 55 22.59 -9.86 -9.91
CA LYS A 55 23.38 -9.36 -11.05
C LYS A 55 22.60 -9.38 -12.36
N ARG A 56 21.91 -10.49 -12.65
CA ARG A 56 21.08 -10.61 -13.86
C ARG A 56 19.94 -9.60 -13.88
N LEU A 57 19.27 -9.39 -12.74
CA LEU A 57 18.25 -8.34 -12.63
C LEU A 57 18.84 -6.94 -12.72
N LYS A 58 20.06 -6.71 -12.20
CA LYS A 58 20.72 -5.40 -12.29
C LYS A 58 21.03 -5.05 -13.74
N GLU A 59 21.55 -6.00 -14.51
CA GLU A 59 21.76 -5.86 -15.95
C GLU A 59 20.46 -5.58 -16.70
N LEU A 60 19.38 -6.29 -16.38
CA LEU A 60 18.08 -6.09 -17.01
C LEU A 60 17.52 -4.69 -16.68
N THR A 61 17.40 -4.35 -15.40
CA THR A 61 16.82 -3.08 -14.93
C THR A 61 17.62 -1.86 -15.41
N ALA A 62 18.95 -1.97 -15.52
CA ALA A 62 19.80 -0.92 -16.09
C ALA A 62 19.43 -0.57 -17.55
N LYS A 63 19.01 -1.55 -18.37
CA LYS A 63 18.56 -1.29 -19.75
C LYS A 63 17.31 -0.40 -19.82
N TYR A 64 16.51 -0.40 -18.76
CA TYR A 64 15.28 0.39 -18.64
C TYR A 64 15.49 1.65 -17.79
N GLY A 65 16.69 1.89 -17.25
CA GLY A 65 16.97 3.01 -16.34
C GLY A 65 16.23 2.92 -15.01
N VAL A 66 15.83 1.71 -14.61
CA VAL A 66 15.05 1.44 -13.39
C VAL A 66 15.98 0.95 -12.29
N PRO A 67 15.87 1.43 -11.04
CA PRO A 67 16.66 0.93 -9.92
C PRO A 67 16.27 -0.49 -9.51
N LEU A 68 17.29 -1.28 -9.18
CA LEU A 68 17.16 -2.57 -8.50
C LEU A 68 17.37 -2.40 -7.00
N ILE A 69 16.41 -2.89 -6.23
CA ILE A 69 16.48 -2.97 -4.77
C ILE A 69 16.61 -4.43 -4.33
N VAL A 70 17.50 -4.73 -3.40
CA VAL A 70 17.65 -6.08 -2.84
C VAL A 70 16.97 -6.16 -1.47
N ASN A 71 16.13 -7.18 -1.28
CA ASN A 71 15.44 -7.40 -0.01
C ASN A 71 16.42 -7.92 1.07
N ASP A 72 16.35 -7.35 2.27
CA ASP A 72 17.07 -7.63 3.53
C ASP A 72 18.61 -7.64 3.54
N HIS A 73 19.27 -7.76 2.37
CA HIS A 73 20.68 -8.14 2.28
C HIS A 73 21.58 -7.04 1.69
N PRO A 74 22.11 -6.10 2.50
CA PRO A 74 23.09 -5.10 2.07
C PRO A 74 24.35 -5.67 1.41
N ASP A 75 24.83 -6.80 1.89
CA ASP A 75 25.99 -7.50 1.34
C ASP A 75 25.74 -8.02 -0.09
N VAL A 76 24.54 -8.54 -0.37
CA VAL A 76 24.13 -8.92 -1.74
C VAL A 76 23.99 -7.71 -2.61
N ALA A 77 23.40 -6.62 -2.10
CA ALA A 77 23.28 -5.36 -2.84
C ALA A 77 24.65 -4.84 -3.28
N LEU A 78 25.66 -4.89 -2.40
CA LEU A 78 27.04 -4.52 -2.74
C LEU A 78 27.65 -5.47 -3.77
N ALA A 79 27.52 -6.79 -3.58
CA ALA A 79 28.11 -7.79 -4.47
C ALA A 79 27.52 -7.78 -5.89
N ALA A 80 26.28 -7.32 -6.05
CA ALA A 80 25.59 -7.23 -7.33
C ALA A 80 25.54 -5.79 -7.89
N ASP A 81 26.15 -4.82 -7.20
CA ASP A 81 26.05 -3.39 -7.50
C ASP A 81 24.59 -2.91 -7.69
N ALA A 82 23.70 -3.36 -6.79
CA ALA A 82 22.33 -2.90 -6.74
C ALA A 82 22.24 -1.45 -6.22
N ASP A 83 21.17 -0.77 -6.60
CA ASP A 83 20.95 0.64 -6.30
C ASP A 83 20.55 0.87 -4.84
N GLY A 84 20.09 -0.18 -4.15
CA GLY A 84 19.70 -0.09 -2.75
C GLY A 84 19.19 -1.38 -2.13
N VAL A 85 18.66 -1.23 -0.92
CA VAL A 85 18.03 -2.31 -0.14
C VAL A 85 16.65 -1.94 0.36
N HIS A 86 15.83 -2.95 0.62
CA HIS A 86 14.61 -2.83 1.40
C HIS A 86 14.70 -3.73 2.63
N LEU A 87 14.52 -3.16 3.81
CA LEU A 87 14.70 -3.84 5.09
C LEU A 87 13.35 -4.10 5.77
N GLY A 88 13.26 -5.18 6.52
CA GLY A 88 12.24 -5.45 7.51
C GLY A 88 12.60 -4.86 8.88
N GLN A 89 11.65 -4.91 9.81
CA GLN A 89 11.84 -4.43 11.19
C GLN A 89 12.82 -5.29 12.00
N ASP A 90 13.03 -6.55 11.60
CA ASP A 90 13.89 -7.52 12.28
C ASP A 90 15.25 -7.68 11.58
N ASP A 91 15.52 -6.91 10.52
CA ASP A 91 16.78 -6.93 9.77
C ASP A 91 17.78 -5.90 10.37
N LEU A 92 18.86 -5.61 9.64
CA LEU A 92 19.79 -4.55 10.04
C LEU A 92 19.07 -3.20 10.22
N SER A 93 19.53 -2.40 11.19
CA SER A 93 19.02 -1.04 11.34
C SER A 93 19.39 -0.16 10.15
N ILE A 94 18.66 0.93 9.95
CA ILE A 94 18.93 1.89 8.86
C ILE A 94 20.33 2.47 8.98
N GLU A 95 20.77 2.77 10.21
CA GLU A 95 22.09 3.30 10.52
C GLU A 95 23.19 2.32 10.10
N ALA A 96 23.08 1.06 10.54
CA ALA A 96 24.06 0.02 10.18
C ALA A 96 24.07 -0.25 8.68
N ALA A 97 22.90 -0.29 8.03
CA ALA A 97 22.81 -0.43 6.58
C ALA A 97 23.43 0.78 5.86
N ARG A 98 23.25 2.00 6.39
CA ARG A 98 23.84 3.22 5.84
C ARG A 98 25.36 3.24 5.95
N GLU A 99 25.91 2.77 7.07
CA GLU A 99 27.36 2.61 7.26
C GLU A 99 27.96 1.65 6.24
N LEU A 100 27.30 0.52 5.96
CA LEU A 100 27.76 -0.47 4.99
C LEU A 100 27.62 0.00 3.53
N LEU A 101 26.47 0.58 3.18
CA LEU A 101 26.11 0.90 1.79
C LEU A 101 26.61 2.27 1.33
N GLY A 102 27.01 3.12 2.28
CA GLY A 102 27.39 4.50 2.07
C GLY A 102 26.19 5.43 1.84
N SER A 103 26.51 6.71 1.62
CA SER A 103 25.50 7.76 1.53
C SER A 103 24.67 7.73 0.25
N CYS A 104 25.07 7.00 -0.80
CA CYS A 104 24.44 7.13 -2.13
C CYS A 104 23.33 6.11 -2.41
N ARG A 105 23.41 4.91 -1.84
CA ARG A 105 22.44 3.83 -2.12
C ARG A 105 21.10 4.07 -1.43
N ILE A 106 20.03 3.60 -2.04
CA ILE A 106 18.66 3.73 -1.54
C ILE A 106 18.46 2.75 -0.38
N ILE A 107 17.83 3.20 0.72
CA ILE A 107 17.42 2.36 1.84
C ILE A 107 15.93 2.56 2.07
N GLY A 108 15.16 1.52 1.77
CA GLY A 108 13.76 1.41 2.14
C GLY A 108 13.57 0.56 3.38
N ILE A 109 12.46 0.78 4.11
CA ILE A 109 12.09 -0.09 5.22
C ILE A 109 10.58 -0.34 5.26
N SER A 110 10.18 -1.56 5.59
CA SER A 110 8.78 -1.93 5.84
C SER A 110 8.29 -1.37 7.17
N THR A 111 7.09 -0.82 7.19
CA THR A 111 6.44 -0.23 8.37
C THR A 111 4.99 -0.70 8.46
N HIS A 112 4.48 -0.82 9.69
CA HIS A 112 3.19 -1.46 10.00
C HIS A 112 2.30 -0.60 10.92
N ARG A 113 2.78 0.58 11.32
CA ARG A 113 2.08 1.55 12.17
C ARG A 113 2.83 2.86 12.16
N ILE A 114 2.14 3.94 12.52
CA ILE A 114 2.65 5.29 12.36
C ILE A 114 3.94 5.55 13.17
N GLU A 115 4.12 4.94 14.34
CA GLU A 115 5.36 5.12 15.11
C GLU A 115 6.58 4.55 14.39
N GLN A 116 6.42 3.44 13.65
CA GLN A 116 7.51 2.86 12.86
C GLN A 116 7.86 3.75 11.67
N ALA A 117 6.85 4.33 11.00
CA ALA A 117 7.08 5.28 9.92
C ALA A 117 7.81 6.54 10.41
N ARG A 118 7.35 7.15 11.51
CA ARG A 118 8.02 8.30 12.13
C ARG A 118 9.45 7.96 12.56
N ALA A 119 9.69 6.76 13.08
CA ALA A 119 11.04 6.32 13.45
C ALA A 119 11.95 6.13 12.24
N ALA A 120 11.44 5.51 11.17
CA ALA A 120 12.17 5.32 9.92
C ALA A 120 12.57 6.64 9.25
N GLU A 121 11.67 7.62 9.26
CA GLU A 121 11.97 8.97 8.75
C GLU A 121 13.09 9.65 9.56
N ARG A 122 13.01 9.62 10.90
CA ARG A 122 14.07 10.16 11.77
C ARG A 122 15.42 9.46 11.58
N ALA A 123 15.40 8.16 11.30
CA ALA A 123 16.59 7.37 11.02
C ALA A 123 17.18 7.61 9.61
N GLY A 124 16.50 8.37 8.75
CA GLY A 124 17.00 8.72 7.42
C GLY A 124 16.78 7.63 6.36
N ALA A 125 15.67 6.89 6.47
CA ALA A 125 15.19 6.06 5.36
C ALA A 125 14.92 6.93 4.11
N ASP A 126 15.24 6.41 2.93
CA ASP A 126 14.97 7.09 1.67
C ASP A 126 13.50 6.90 1.22
N TYR A 127 12.86 5.81 1.65
CA TYR A 127 11.41 5.59 1.52
C TYR A 127 10.91 4.55 2.54
N ILE A 128 9.59 4.45 2.71
CA ILE A 128 8.96 3.40 3.52
C ILE A 128 7.93 2.57 2.74
N GLY A 129 7.83 1.29 3.06
CA GLY A 129 6.72 0.43 2.66
C GLY A 129 5.62 0.48 3.72
N VAL A 130 4.42 0.91 3.34
CA VAL A 130 3.24 1.05 4.21
C VAL A 130 2.31 -0.12 3.92
N GLY A 131 2.22 -1.08 4.84
CA GLY A 131 1.40 -2.26 4.63
C GLY A 131 1.65 -3.37 5.65
N PRO A 132 1.08 -4.56 5.49
CA PRO A 132 0.24 -4.96 4.36
C PRO A 132 -1.14 -4.28 4.42
N VAL A 133 -1.54 -3.53 3.38
CA VAL A 133 -2.86 -2.85 3.32
C VAL A 133 -3.99 -3.87 3.37
N TYR A 134 -3.88 -4.94 2.59
CA TYR A 134 -4.80 -6.07 2.61
C TYR A 134 -4.06 -7.37 2.98
N PRO A 135 -4.77 -8.41 3.45
CA PRO A 135 -4.17 -9.73 3.68
C PRO A 135 -3.48 -10.24 2.41
N THR A 136 -2.31 -10.87 2.56
CA THR A 136 -1.53 -11.36 1.41
C THR A 136 -0.79 -12.66 1.72
N GLY A 137 -0.77 -13.59 0.76
CA GLY A 137 0.02 -14.81 0.83
C GLY A 137 1.54 -14.60 0.72
N THR A 138 2.01 -13.40 0.34
CA THR A 138 3.45 -13.15 0.11
C THR A 138 4.28 -13.15 1.40
N LYS A 139 3.64 -12.81 2.53
CA LYS A 139 4.21 -12.90 3.89
C LYS A 139 3.12 -13.38 4.86
N PRO A 140 2.96 -14.71 5.05
CA PRO A 140 1.92 -15.25 5.91
C PRO A 140 2.08 -14.80 7.37
N GLY A 141 0.97 -14.56 8.06
CA GLY A 141 0.93 -14.26 9.50
C GLY A 141 0.94 -12.79 9.90
N ARG A 142 0.92 -11.83 8.95
CA ARG A 142 0.74 -10.41 9.29
C ARG A 142 -0.71 -9.97 9.12
N GLN A 143 -1.27 -9.35 10.17
CA GLN A 143 -2.56 -8.69 10.11
C GLN A 143 -2.50 -7.50 9.15
N ALA A 144 -3.57 -7.31 8.39
CA ALA A 144 -3.71 -6.18 7.48
C ALA A 144 -3.88 -4.88 8.28
N VAL A 145 -3.19 -3.83 7.86
CA VAL A 145 -3.22 -2.50 8.48
C VAL A 145 -4.17 -1.54 7.76
N THR A 146 -4.88 -2.05 6.74
CA THR A 146 -5.96 -1.40 5.97
C THR A 146 -5.58 -0.04 5.40
N THR A 147 -6.57 0.71 4.91
CA THR A 147 -6.41 2.04 4.34
C THR A 147 -6.20 3.12 5.41
N SER A 148 -6.57 2.88 6.66
CA SER A 148 -6.40 3.85 7.75
C SER A 148 -4.93 4.17 8.02
N TYR A 149 -4.04 3.16 8.01
CA TYR A 149 -2.60 3.40 8.13
C TYR A 149 -2.02 4.16 6.92
N VAL A 150 -2.56 3.93 5.72
CA VAL A 150 -2.16 4.69 4.51
C VAL A 150 -2.51 6.17 4.67
N ALA A 151 -3.71 6.48 5.18
CA ALA A 151 -4.14 7.86 5.45
C ALA A 151 -3.28 8.55 6.52
N GLN A 152 -2.94 7.85 7.60
CA GLN A 152 -2.02 8.37 8.62
C GLN A 152 -0.64 8.67 8.04
N ALA A 153 -0.08 7.75 7.24
CA ALA A 153 1.22 7.96 6.60
C ALA A 153 1.18 9.15 5.62
N ALA A 154 0.09 9.30 4.86
CA ALA A 154 -0.10 10.43 3.95
C ALA A 154 -0.20 11.78 4.66
N ALA A 155 -0.76 11.82 5.87
CA ALA A 155 -0.91 13.04 6.65
C ALA A 155 0.39 13.48 7.35
N GLU A 156 1.24 12.53 7.75
CA GLU A 156 2.32 12.82 8.70
C GLU A 156 3.74 12.60 8.19
N ILE A 157 3.95 11.78 7.16
CA ILE A 157 5.29 11.37 6.72
C ILE A 157 5.72 12.21 5.52
N GLY A 158 6.90 12.85 5.64
CA GLY A 158 7.47 13.73 4.61
C GLY A 158 8.31 13.00 3.56
N ILE A 159 8.91 11.86 3.91
CA ILE A 159 9.63 11.01 2.95
C ILE A 159 8.68 10.20 2.06
N PRO A 160 9.10 9.78 0.84
CA PRO A 160 8.28 8.93 -0.01
C PRO A 160 7.83 7.65 0.70
N PHE A 161 6.55 7.30 0.57
CA PHE A 161 6.04 5.98 0.93
C PHE A 161 5.39 5.28 -0.26
N VAL A 162 5.36 3.96 -0.19
CA VAL A 162 4.68 3.09 -1.13
C VAL A 162 3.71 2.17 -0.37
N ALA A 163 2.44 2.16 -0.79
CA ALA A 163 1.46 1.26 -0.22
C ALA A 163 1.69 -0.16 -0.77
N ILE A 164 1.68 -1.17 0.10
CA ILE A 164 1.99 -2.56 -0.26
C ILE A 164 1.06 -3.54 0.46
N GLY A 165 0.78 -4.70 -0.15
CA GLY A 165 0.12 -5.83 0.50
C GLY A 165 -1.30 -6.04 -0.01
N GLY A 166 -1.48 -7.09 -0.82
CA GLY A 166 -2.77 -7.48 -1.40
C GLY A 166 -3.38 -6.45 -2.36
N ILE A 167 -2.57 -5.52 -2.88
CA ILE A 167 -3.02 -4.52 -3.86
C ILE A 167 -3.12 -5.16 -5.25
N THR A 168 -4.26 -4.94 -5.90
CA THR A 168 -4.64 -5.41 -7.23
C THR A 168 -5.25 -4.26 -8.03
N GLU A 169 -5.55 -4.47 -9.32
CA GLU A 169 -6.24 -3.47 -10.15
C GLU A 169 -7.65 -3.12 -9.63
N THR A 170 -8.30 -4.06 -8.94
CA THR A 170 -9.67 -3.91 -8.46
C THR A 170 -9.76 -3.06 -7.18
N ASN A 171 -8.73 -3.08 -6.33
CA ASN A 171 -8.73 -2.34 -5.06
C ASN A 171 -7.75 -1.14 -5.03
N ALA A 172 -6.91 -0.96 -6.06
CA ALA A 172 -5.93 0.13 -6.12
C ALA A 172 -6.53 1.53 -5.90
N GLU A 173 -7.77 1.77 -6.36
CA GLU A 173 -8.42 3.08 -6.20
C GLU A 173 -8.75 3.42 -4.74
N GLU A 174 -9.08 2.42 -3.91
CA GLU A 174 -9.33 2.64 -2.48
C GLU A 174 -8.04 3.09 -1.78
N VAL A 175 -6.92 2.45 -2.12
CA VAL A 175 -5.60 2.79 -1.59
C VAL A 175 -5.17 4.19 -2.04
N LEU A 176 -5.46 4.57 -3.29
CA LEU A 176 -5.21 5.92 -3.81
C LEU A 176 -6.09 6.97 -3.10
N ARG A 177 -7.37 6.66 -2.86
CA ARG A 177 -8.29 7.52 -2.07
C ARG A 177 -7.80 7.75 -0.65
N ALA A 178 -7.18 6.74 -0.04
CA ALA A 178 -6.55 6.86 1.27
C ALA A 178 -5.27 7.73 1.28
N GLY A 179 -4.85 8.29 0.14
CA GLY A 179 -3.73 9.22 0.05
C GLY A 179 -2.42 8.59 -0.44
N ALA A 180 -2.42 7.30 -0.82
CA ALA A 180 -1.26 6.73 -1.48
C ALA A 180 -1.01 7.41 -2.83
N ARG A 181 0.26 7.67 -3.14
CA ARG A 181 0.68 8.18 -4.46
C ARG A 181 1.52 7.19 -5.26
N ARG A 182 1.83 6.05 -4.62
CA ARG A 182 2.71 4.99 -5.11
C ARG A 182 2.17 3.66 -4.64
N LEU A 183 2.15 2.68 -5.54
CA LEU A 183 1.65 1.34 -5.26
C LEU A 183 2.75 0.31 -5.45
N CYS A 184 2.77 -0.69 -4.59
CA CYS A 184 3.63 -1.85 -4.70
C CYS A 184 2.80 -3.13 -4.79
N ALA A 185 3.11 -3.96 -5.78
CA ALA A 185 2.46 -5.25 -5.95
C ALA A 185 3.46 -6.36 -6.24
N VAL A 186 3.06 -7.59 -5.88
CA VAL A 186 3.84 -8.81 -6.08
C VAL A 186 3.02 -9.77 -6.93
N SER A 187 2.26 -10.66 -6.30
CA SER A 187 1.48 -11.73 -6.96
C SER A 187 0.50 -11.21 -8.00
N ALA A 188 -0.14 -10.06 -7.75
CA ALA A 188 -1.08 -9.44 -8.69
C ALA A 188 -0.43 -9.11 -10.06
N ILE A 189 0.88 -8.84 -10.09
CA ILE A 189 1.64 -8.56 -11.31
C ILE A 189 2.35 -9.83 -11.77
N VAL A 190 3.25 -10.37 -10.94
CA VAL A 190 4.17 -11.43 -11.39
C VAL A 190 3.47 -12.77 -11.59
N GLY A 191 2.32 -12.98 -10.95
CA GLY A 191 1.48 -14.17 -11.13
C GLY A 191 0.45 -14.07 -12.25
N HIS A 192 0.30 -12.90 -12.87
CA HIS A 192 -0.64 -12.71 -13.97
C HIS A 192 -0.06 -13.25 -15.29
N ASP A 193 -0.91 -13.72 -16.20
CA ASP A 193 -0.48 -14.21 -17.53
C ASP A 193 0.17 -13.11 -18.37
N ASN A 194 -0.25 -11.86 -18.14
CA ASN A 194 0.30 -10.67 -18.78
C ASN A 194 0.70 -9.60 -17.74
N PRO A 195 1.91 -9.68 -17.15
CA PRO A 195 2.39 -8.71 -16.16
C PRO A 195 2.47 -7.28 -16.71
N GLU A 196 2.80 -7.13 -17.99
CA GLU A 196 2.92 -5.84 -18.68
C GLU A 196 1.59 -5.06 -18.67
N SER A 197 0.49 -5.75 -18.96
CA SER A 197 -0.85 -5.14 -18.94
C SER A 197 -1.26 -4.68 -17.54
N VAL A 198 -0.99 -5.50 -16.51
CA VAL A 198 -1.34 -5.17 -15.12
C VAL A 198 -0.57 -3.93 -14.67
N CYS A 199 0.74 -3.87 -14.96
CA CYS A 199 1.55 -2.68 -14.67
C CYS A 199 0.99 -1.42 -15.34
N ARG A 200 0.64 -1.51 -16.64
CA ARG A 200 0.09 -0.38 -17.39
C ARG A 200 -1.23 0.11 -16.80
N ASN A 201 -2.10 -0.81 -16.40
CA ASN A 201 -3.40 -0.47 -15.81
C ASN A 201 -3.26 0.17 -14.42
N LEU A 202 -2.41 -0.38 -13.55
CA LEU A 202 -2.10 0.21 -12.25
C LEU A 202 -1.50 1.61 -12.39
N LEU A 203 -0.54 1.77 -13.30
CA LEU A 203 0.07 3.06 -13.58
C LEU A 203 -0.95 4.07 -14.15
N GLY A 204 -1.87 3.60 -15.00
CA GLY A 204 -2.99 4.39 -15.51
C GLY A 204 -3.88 4.91 -14.38
N LYS A 205 -4.25 4.05 -13.41
CA LYS A 205 -5.02 4.44 -12.22
C LYS A 205 -4.29 5.48 -11.37
N ILE A 206 -2.98 5.30 -11.13
CA ILE A 206 -2.16 6.27 -10.39
C ILE A 206 -2.12 7.63 -11.11
N ASN A 207 -1.92 7.64 -12.43
CA ASN A 207 -1.85 8.87 -13.21
C ASN A 207 -3.21 9.60 -13.26
N ALA A 208 -4.30 8.86 -13.46
CA ALA A 208 -5.65 9.42 -13.46
C ALA A 208 -5.98 10.07 -12.10
N TRP A 209 -5.61 9.41 -10.99
CA TRP A 209 -5.79 9.95 -9.65
C TRP A 209 -5.03 11.27 -9.44
N ARG A 210 -3.74 11.32 -9.83
CA ARG A 210 -2.91 12.52 -9.70
C ARG A 210 -3.43 13.70 -10.52
N LEU A 211 -3.97 13.44 -11.72
CA LEU A 211 -4.61 14.48 -12.53
C LEU A 211 -5.90 14.98 -11.88
N GLY A 212 -6.71 14.10 -11.29
CA GLY A 212 -7.90 14.46 -10.53
C GLY A 212 -7.60 15.33 -9.32
N GLU A 213 -6.57 14.98 -8.53
CA GLU A 213 -6.09 15.82 -7.41
C GLU A 213 -5.69 17.23 -7.89
N GLN A 214 -4.94 17.32 -8.99
CA GLN A 214 -4.48 18.61 -9.54
C GLN A 214 -5.66 19.47 -10.01
N ALA A 215 -6.67 18.87 -10.65
CA ALA A 215 -7.88 19.58 -11.06
C ALA A 215 -8.67 20.10 -9.85
N ALA A 216 -8.85 19.28 -8.80
CA ALA A 216 -9.54 19.68 -7.57
C ALA A 216 -8.80 20.79 -6.80
N LEU A 217 -7.45 20.71 -6.76
CA LEU A 217 -6.60 21.78 -6.21
C LEU A 217 -6.73 23.08 -7.01
N ALA A 218 -6.80 23.01 -8.34
CA ALA A 218 -7.01 24.20 -9.16
C ALA A 218 -8.41 24.81 -8.94
N GLU A 219 -9.45 23.99 -8.83
CA GLU A 219 -10.83 24.44 -8.59
C GLU A 219 -11.04 25.04 -7.19
N SER A 220 -10.44 24.45 -6.15
CA SER A 220 -10.51 24.95 -4.77
C SER A 220 -9.81 26.29 -4.57
N VAL A 221 -8.76 26.59 -5.35
CA VAL A 221 -8.11 27.91 -5.36
C VAL A 221 -9.01 28.98 -6.01
N SER A 222 -9.91 28.59 -6.92
CA SER A 222 -10.85 29.50 -7.59
C SER A 222 -12.18 29.72 -6.85
N LEU A 223 -12.52 28.90 -5.85
CA LEU A 223 -13.80 28.97 -5.11
C LEU A 223 -13.62 29.48 -3.68
N SER A 224 -13.06 30.68 -3.50
CA SER A 224 -13.15 31.40 -2.23
C SER A 224 -14.35 32.37 -2.24
N VAL A 225 -15.55 31.85 -2.08
CA VAL A 225 -16.76 32.64 -1.78
C VAL A 225 -17.49 31.97 -0.61
N PRO A 226 -17.85 32.69 0.48
CA PRO A 226 -18.55 32.08 1.59
C PRO A 226 -20.03 31.93 1.24
N VAL A 227 -20.51 30.70 1.14
CA VAL A 227 -21.94 30.41 1.07
C VAL A 227 -22.44 30.07 2.47
N SER A 228 -23.25 30.99 3.01
CA SER A 228 -24.08 30.78 4.19
C SER A 228 -25.26 29.86 3.83
N LEU A 229 -25.52 28.85 4.66
CA LEU A 229 -26.76 28.06 4.61
C LEU A 229 -27.37 27.98 6.00
N SER A 230 -28.49 28.68 6.18
CA SER A 230 -29.44 28.43 7.25
C SER A 230 -30.49 27.42 6.76
N ALA A 231 -30.75 26.36 7.52
CA ALA A 231 -31.95 25.54 7.36
C ALA A 231 -32.53 25.19 8.75
N PRO A 232 -33.87 25.09 8.89
CA PRO A 232 -34.53 24.91 10.19
C PRO A 232 -34.66 23.43 10.61
N MET A 233 -34.78 23.25 11.93
CA MET A 233 -35.00 21.97 12.65
C MET A 233 -36.46 21.49 12.59
N PRO A 234 -36.72 20.17 12.59
CA PRO A 234 -37.93 19.58 13.16
C PRO A 234 -37.66 18.86 14.50
N ALA A 235 -38.70 18.70 15.31
CA ALA A 235 -38.72 17.98 16.59
C ALA A 235 -39.85 16.91 16.58
N PRO A 236 -40.02 16.05 17.62
CA PRO A 236 -39.23 14.86 17.89
C PRO A 236 -40.07 13.56 17.88
N GLY A 237 -39.39 12.43 17.67
CA GLY A 237 -39.87 11.07 17.96
C GLY A 237 -38.66 10.14 18.02
N ASP A 238 -38.41 9.52 19.16
CA ASP A 238 -37.17 8.78 19.45
C ASP A 238 -36.98 7.58 18.51
N VAL A 239 -36.19 7.82 17.47
CA VAL A 239 -35.44 6.82 16.73
C VAL A 239 -33.99 7.28 16.81
N ARG A 240 -33.11 6.45 17.38
CA ARG A 240 -31.72 6.82 17.64
C ARG A 240 -30.92 6.73 16.35
N GLU A 241 -31.16 7.65 15.42
CA GLU A 241 -30.30 7.84 14.26
C GLU A 241 -28.94 8.35 14.73
N ILE A 242 -27.89 7.70 14.28
CA ILE A 242 -26.51 8.10 14.53
C ILE A 242 -25.85 8.45 13.19
N ASP A 243 -25.02 9.48 13.20
CA ASP A 243 -24.12 9.78 12.10
C ASP A 243 -22.87 8.89 12.23
N VAL A 244 -22.51 8.19 11.18
CA VAL A 244 -21.28 7.38 11.10
C VAL A 244 -20.55 7.68 9.80
N VAL A 245 -19.26 7.42 9.75
CA VAL A 245 -18.49 7.47 8.50
C VAL A 245 -18.31 6.06 7.99
N VAL A 246 -19.01 5.65 6.93
CA VAL A 246 -18.88 4.31 6.34
C VAL A 246 -18.06 4.40 5.05
N ASN A 247 -16.91 3.71 4.99
CA ASN A 247 -16.01 3.72 3.83
C ASN A 247 -15.67 5.13 3.33
N GLY A 248 -15.47 6.07 4.28
CA GLY A 248 -15.15 7.47 3.99
C GLY A 248 -16.35 8.37 3.62
N ARG A 249 -17.59 7.88 3.71
CA ARG A 249 -18.82 8.67 3.47
C ARG A 249 -19.59 8.88 4.76
N SER A 250 -20.03 10.11 5.02
CA SER A 250 -20.93 10.41 6.13
C SER A 250 -22.33 9.86 5.82
N GLU A 251 -22.80 8.98 6.68
CA GLU A 251 -24.05 8.23 6.50
C GLU A 251 -24.86 8.29 7.80
N ARG A 252 -26.18 8.37 7.66
CA ARG A 252 -27.12 8.27 8.79
C ARG A 252 -27.69 6.87 8.82
N THR A 253 -27.56 6.21 9.97
CA THR A 253 -28.02 4.82 10.17
C THR A 253 -28.77 4.68 11.48
N GLN A 254 -29.61 3.66 11.56
CA GLN A 254 -30.28 3.22 12.78
C GLN A 254 -29.63 1.96 13.37
N ALA A 255 -28.60 1.42 12.70
CA ALA A 255 -27.85 0.27 13.17
C ALA A 255 -27.22 0.55 14.54
N ALA A 256 -27.56 -0.26 15.53
CA ALA A 256 -26.98 -0.20 16.86
C ALA A 256 -25.65 -0.95 16.95
N THR A 257 -25.43 -1.92 16.04
CA THR A 257 -24.25 -2.79 16.04
C THR A 257 -23.60 -2.84 14.66
N LEU A 258 -22.33 -3.23 14.66
CA LEU A 258 -21.57 -3.41 13.42
C LEU A 258 -22.20 -4.46 12.48
N LEU A 259 -22.88 -5.47 13.05
CA LEU A 259 -23.58 -6.49 12.27
C LEU A 259 -24.82 -5.94 11.56
N GLU A 260 -25.61 -5.11 12.25
CA GLU A 260 -26.79 -4.46 11.66
C GLU A 260 -26.39 -3.53 10.52
N LEU A 261 -25.32 -2.74 10.72
CA LEU A 261 -24.80 -1.86 9.69
C LEU A 261 -24.29 -2.65 8.48
N ALA A 262 -23.61 -3.78 8.70
CA ALA A 262 -23.19 -4.65 7.61
C ALA A 262 -24.38 -5.20 6.80
N ALA A 263 -25.50 -5.50 7.46
CA ALA A 263 -26.72 -5.99 6.80
C ALA A 263 -27.39 -4.92 5.92
N GLU A 264 -27.41 -3.65 6.35
CA GLU A 264 -27.91 -2.53 5.55
C GLU A 264 -27.20 -2.42 4.19
N TYR A 265 -25.88 -2.68 4.18
CA TYR A 265 -25.04 -2.68 2.99
C TYR A 265 -25.03 -4.02 2.24
N LYS A 266 -25.84 -5.00 2.67
CA LYS A 266 -25.91 -6.36 2.10
C LYS A 266 -24.56 -7.10 2.14
N LEU A 267 -23.78 -6.89 3.20
CA LEU A 267 -22.42 -7.41 3.40
C LEU A 267 -22.39 -8.72 4.21
N GLU A 268 -23.25 -9.66 3.85
CA GLU A 268 -23.46 -10.91 4.60
C GLU A 268 -22.38 -11.99 4.34
N GLY A 269 -21.51 -11.76 3.36
CA GLY A 269 -20.45 -12.70 2.97
C GLY A 269 -19.35 -12.87 4.03
N ARG A 270 -18.75 -14.08 4.09
CA ARG A 270 -17.57 -14.38 4.94
C ARG A 270 -16.31 -13.62 4.53
N SER A 271 -16.33 -12.98 3.37
CA SER A 271 -15.23 -12.24 2.77
C SER A 271 -15.28 -10.75 3.10
N VAL A 272 -15.90 -10.33 4.21
CA VAL A 272 -15.94 -8.92 4.60
C VAL A 272 -15.26 -8.74 5.95
N ILE A 273 -14.28 -7.84 6.00
CA ILE A 273 -13.60 -7.37 7.22
C ILE A 273 -14.21 -6.02 7.60
N ALA A 274 -14.43 -5.78 8.88
CA ALA A 274 -14.91 -4.50 9.39
C ALA A 274 -13.91 -3.90 10.37
N GLU A 275 -13.63 -2.62 10.22
CA GLU A 275 -12.85 -1.79 11.13
C GLU A 275 -13.77 -0.76 11.77
N LEU A 276 -13.68 -0.59 13.08
CA LEU A 276 -14.38 0.46 13.82
C LEU A 276 -13.31 1.34 14.49
N ASP A 277 -13.32 2.63 14.18
CA ASP A 277 -12.43 3.64 14.76
C ASP A 277 -10.94 3.28 14.72
N GLY A 278 -10.47 2.66 13.64
CA GLY A 278 -9.07 2.27 13.48
C GLY A 278 -8.75 0.84 13.92
N ALA A 279 -9.71 0.10 14.49
CA ALA A 279 -9.50 -1.24 15.01
C ALA A 279 -10.30 -2.30 14.26
N VAL A 280 -9.63 -3.32 13.72
CA VAL A 280 -10.28 -4.46 13.07
C VAL A 280 -11.11 -5.24 14.09
N VAL A 281 -12.42 -5.37 13.82
CA VAL A 281 -13.37 -6.07 14.69
C VAL A 281 -13.57 -7.50 14.16
N PRO A 282 -13.25 -8.55 14.94
CA PRO A 282 -13.53 -9.93 14.57
C PRO A 282 -15.02 -10.15 14.27
N ARG A 283 -15.33 -10.88 13.19
CA ARG A 283 -16.73 -11.10 12.74
C ARG A 283 -17.66 -11.65 13.82
N GLN A 284 -17.13 -12.47 14.74
CA GLN A 284 -17.89 -13.04 15.86
C GLN A 284 -18.37 -11.98 16.86
N LEU A 285 -17.69 -10.83 16.93
CA LEU A 285 -17.99 -9.74 17.85
C LEU A 285 -18.88 -8.66 17.22
N TRP A 286 -19.22 -8.75 15.92
CA TRP A 286 -19.98 -7.69 15.24
C TRP A 286 -21.36 -7.44 15.83
N GLY A 287 -22.02 -8.48 16.33
CA GLY A 287 -23.33 -8.35 16.99
C GLY A 287 -23.25 -7.76 18.41
N GLU A 288 -22.05 -7.73 19.01
CA GLU A 288 -21.81 -7.21 20.36
C GLU A 288 -21.07 -5.88 20.35
N THR A 289 -20.58 -5.45 19.17
CA THR A 289 -19.81 -4.22 19.00
C THR A 289 -20.77 -3.04 18.72
N PRO A 290 -20.96 -2.13 19.69
CA PRO A 290 -21.90 -1.02 19.52
C PRO A 290 -21.33 0.04 18.59
N LEU A 291 -22.20 0.65 17.78
CA LEU A 291 -21.88 1.85 17.01
C LEU A 291 -22.16 3.10 17.85
N GLN A 292 -21.28 4.08 17.74
CA GLN A 292 -21.43 5.39 18.39
C GLN A 292 -21.51 6.48 17.32
N GLY A 293 -22.27 7.53 17.60
CA GLY A 293 -22.32 8.70 16.73
C GLY A 293 -20.93 9.32 16.56
N GLY A 294 -20.54 9.58 15.32
CA GLY A 294 -19.21 10.03 14.92
C GLY A 294 -18.21 8.90 14.66
N GLY A 295 -18.58 7.64 14.92
CA GLY A 295 -17.70 6.49 14.67
C GLY A 295 -17.41 6.27 13.18
N SER A 296 -16.19 5.83 12.87
CA SER A 296 -15.76 5.48 11.52
C SER A 296 -15.76 3.97 11.33
N VAL A 297 -16.53 3.49 10.35
CA VAL A 297 -16.61 2.08 9.97
C VAL A 297 -16.04 1.88 8.57
N GLU A 298 -15.08 0.98 8.42
CA GLU A 298 -14.64 0.53 7.10
C GLU A 298 -15.04 -0.93 6.87
N PHE A 299 -15.83 -1.20 5.83
CA PHE A 299 -16.11 -2.55 5.34
C PHE A 299 -15.28 -2.85 4.10
N VAL A 300 -14.40 -3.83 4.21
CA VAL A 300 -13.48 -4.23 3.15
C VAL A 300 -13.89 -5.58 2.58
N HIS A 301 -14.20 -5.62 1.27
CA HIS A 301 -14.46 -6.86 0.55
C HIS A 301 -13.16 -7.57 0.17
N PHE A 302 -13.05 -8.83 0.59
CA PHE A 302 -12.04 -9.78 0.18
C PHE A 302 -12.49 -10.46 -1.12
N VAL A 303 -11.73 -10.25 -2.19
CA VAL A 303 -11.79 -11.09 -3.38
C VAL A 303 -10.59 -12.04 -3.28
N GLY A 304 -10.83 -13.26 -2.80
CA GLY A 304 -9.77 -14.23 -2.64
C GLY A 304 -9.11 -14.54 -3.98
N GLY A 305 -7.81 -14.29 -4.08
CA GLY A 305 -6.92 -14.83 -5.10
C GLY A 305 -5.81 -15.60 -4.39
N GLY A 306 -5.98 -16.92 -4.29
CA GLY A 306 -5.10 -17.86 -3.58
C GLY A 306 -5.89 -18.78 -2.67
#